data_AF-A0A3D1ICF2-F1
#
_entry.id   AF-A0A3D1ICF2-F1
#
_cell.length_a   1.000
_cell.length_b   1.000
_cell.length_c   1.000
_cell.angle_alpha   90.00
_cell.angle_beta   90.00
_cell.angle_gamma   90.00
#
_symmetry.space_group_name_H-M   'P 1'
#
loop_
_entity.id
_entity.type
_entity.pdbx_description
1 polymer ?
#
loop_
_entity_poly.entity_id
_entity_poly.type
_entity_poly.pdbx_seq_one_letter_code
_entity_poly.pdbx_strand_id
1 'polypeptide(L)'
;MGNGALDRNRPDTRETESFLQSQEGVLDASVWYHEGKLVANLVIHRYAVVDLDEIRVGCARELGDEKAPSLILVMREEPARR
;
A
#
# COMPACT_ATOMS: atom_id res chain seq x y z
N MET A 1 -7.84 27.76 13.11
CA MET A 1 -7.17 26.73 13.92
C MET A 1 -8.09 25.53 13.93
N GLY A 2 -7.87 24.52 13.09
CA GLY A 2 -8.83 23.44 12.87
C GLY A 2 -8.18 22.06 12.95
N ASN A 3 -8.60 21.31 13.97
CA ASN A 3 -8.68 19.84 14.06
C ASN A 3 -7.42 19.01 13.75
N GLY A 4 -6.53 18.90 14.73
CA GLY A 4 -5.49 17.87 14.82
C GLY A 4 -5.86 16.69 15.73
N ALA A 5 -7.12 16.27 15.73
CA ALA A 5 -7.58 15.10 16.48
C ALA A 5 -7.93 13.98 15.49
N LEU A 6 -6.92 13.38 14.86
CA LEU A 6 -7.08 12.17 14.06
C LEU A 6 -6.30 11.03 14.69
N ASP A 7 -7.05 9.98 15.05
CA ASP A 7 -6.62 8.58 15.11
C ASP A 7 -5.50 8.17 16.06
N ARG A 8 -5.77 8.16 17.37
CA ARG A 8 -4.94 7.37 18.32
C ARG A 8 -5.29 5.88 18.36
N ASN A 9 -6.31 5.43 17.61
CA ASN A 9 -6.85 4.06 17.67
C ASN A 9 -6.86 3.34 16.32
N ARG A 10 -6.30 3.92 15.25
CA ARG A 10 -6.16 3.17 13.99
C ARG A 10 -4.94 2.26 14.08
N PRO A 11 -5.04 1.00 13.59
CA PRO A 11 -3.90 0.10 13.54
C PRO A 11 -2.75 0.73 12.74
N ASP A 12 -1.51 0.46 13.15
CA ASP A 12 -0.33 0.97 12.46
C ASP A 12 -0.24 0.39 11.04
N THR A 13 -0.16 1.26 10.04
CA THR A 13 -0.05 0.88 8.63
C THR A 13 1.40 0.70 8.16
N ARG A 14 2.39 1.10 8.99
CA ARG A 14 3.81 1.12 8.61
C ARG A 14 4.37 -0.24 8.24
N GLU A 15 3.90 -1.31 8.88
CA GLU A 15 4.38 -2.66 8.57
C GLU A 15 3.92 -3.10 7.19
N THR A 16 2.64 -2.88 6.86
CA THR A 16 2.10 -3.14 5.51
C THR A 16 2.81 -2.28 4.48
N GLU A 17 3.01 -0.99 4.75
CA GLU A 17 3.71 -0.07 3.85
C GLU A 17 5.16 -0.53 3.60
N SER A 18 5.90 -0.88 4.65
CA SER A 18 7.28 -1.36 4.56
C SER A 18 7.37 -2.68 3.78
N PHE A 19 6.42 -3.60 4.01
CA PHE A 19 6.36 -4.85 3.27
C PHE A 19 6.11 -4.62 1.78
N LEU A 20 5.11 -3.80 1.45
CA LEU A 20 4.78 -3.46 0.06
C LEU A 20 5.94 -2.74 -0.65
N GLN A 21 6.59 -1.80 0.04
CA GLN A 21 7.75 -1.08 -0.45
C GLN A 21 8.95 -2.00 -0.77
N SER A 22 9.07 -3.13 -0.06
CA SER A 22 10.15 -4.11 -0.28
C SER A 22 9.89 -5.07 -1.44
N GLN A 23 8.70 -5.05 -2.04
CA GLN A 23 8.38 -5.92 -3.17
C GLN A 23 9.14 -5.46 -4.43
N GLU A 24 9.64 -6.42 -5.20
CA GLU A 24 10.32 -6.13 -6.47
C GLU A 24 9.39 -5.36 -7.41
N GLY A 25 9.92 -4.31 -8.04
CA GLY A 25 9.15 -3.49 -8.97
C GLY A 25 8.38 -2.33 -8.31
N VAL A 26 8.22 -2.31 -6.98
CA VAL A 26 7.59 -1.21 -6.25
C VAL A 26 8.59 -0.10 -5.99
N LEU A 27 8.27 1.10 -6.47
CA LEU A 27 9.04 2.33 -6.29
C LEU A 27 8.62 3.08 -5.04
N ASP A 28 7.32 3.12 -4.77
CA ASP A 28 6.73 3.80 -3.62
C ASP A 28 5.47 3.07 -3.19
N ALA A 29 5.20 3.06 -1.89
CA ALA A 29 4.01 2.48 -1.30
C ALA A 29 3.44 3.44 -0.25
N SER A 30 2.14 3.66 -0.30
CA SER A 30 1.42 4.40 0.73
C SER A 30 0.20 3.62 1.19
N VAL A 31 0.02 3.50 2.50
CA VAL A 31 -1.07 2.70 3.07
C VAL A 31 -1.88 3.51 4.07
N TRP A 32 -3.20 3.48 3.91
CA TRP A 32 -4.13 4.17 4.80
C TRP A 32 -5.44 3.41 4.97
N TYR A 33 -6.19 3.78 6.01
CA TYR A 33 -7.55 3.30 6.20
C TYR A 33 -8.56 4.23 5.54
N HIS A 34 -9.50 3.65 4.81
CA HIS A 34 -10.68 4.34 4.27
C HIS A 34 -11.93 3.52 4.56
N GLU A 35 -12.91 4.12 5.26
CA GLU A 35 -14.16 3.45 5.67
C GLU A 35 -13.94 2.09 6.37
N GLY A 36 -12.92 2.02 7.24
CA GLY A 36 -12.58 0.81 7.98
C GLY A 36 -11.84 -0.27 7.18
N LYS A 37 -11.52 -0.01 5.91
CA LYS A 37 -10.76 -0.92 5.05
C LYS A 37 -9.35 -0.40 4.83
N LEU A 38 -8.39 -1.32 4.78
CA LEU A 38 -7.01 -1.00 4.44
C LEU A 38 -6.87 -0.83 2.92
N VAL A 39 -6.33 0.31 2.50
CA VAL A 39 -6.11 0.66 1.10
C VAL A 39 -4.62 0.88 0.90
N ALA A 40 -4.08 0.32 -0.17
CA ALA A 40 -2.71 0.55 -0.60
C ALA A 40 -2.69 1.26 -1.96
N ASN A 41 -1.80 2.24 -2.10
CA ASN A 41 -1.40 2.78 -3.38
C ASN A 41 0.05 2.45 -3.65
N LEU A 42 0.30 1.83 -4.80
CA LEU A 42 1.63 1.41 -5.24
C LEU A 42 2.04 2.23 -6.45
N VAL A 43 3.21 2.85 -6.39
CA VAL A 43 3.91 3.32 -7.58
C VAL A 43 4.88 2.22 -7.99
N ILE A 44 4.80 1.77 -9.24
CA ILE A 44 5.62 0.67 -9.74
C ILE A 44 6.45 1.11 -10.94
N HIS A 45 7.59 0.45 -11.15
CA HIS A 45 8.39 0.61 -12.35
C HIS A 45 7.55 0.37 -13.62
N ARG A 46 7.82 1.12 -14.69
CA ARG A 46 7.03 1.06 -15.94
C ARG A 46 6.81 -0.35 -16.48
N TYR A 47 7.84 -1.19 -16.41
CA TYR A 47 7.82 -2.54 -16.97
C TYR A 47 7.61 -3.64 -15.93
N ALA A 48 7.43 -3.28 -14.65
CA ALA A 48 7.14 -4.27 -13.63
C ALA A 48 5.79 -4.93 -13.92
N VAL A 49 5.74 -6.25 -13.77
CA VAL A 49 4.50 -7.00 -13.73
C VAL A 49 4.21 -7.25 -12.27
N VAL A 50 3.00 -6.89 -11.84
CA VAL A 50 2.58 -7.03 -10.45
C VAL A 50 1.28 -7.80 -10.46
N ASP A 51 1.26 -8.90 -9.73
CA ASP A 51 0.04 -9.65 -9.44
C ASP A 51 -0.54 -9.15 -8.11
N LEU A 52 -1.75 -8.59 -8.18
CA LEU A 52 -2.41 -8.01 -7.02
C LEU A 52 -2.88 -9.05 -6.01
N ASP A 53 -3.21 -10.25 -6.47
CA ASP A 53 -3.61 -11.33 -5.59
C ASP A 53 -2.39 -11.93 -4.88
N GLU A 54 -1.24 -12.04 -5.56
CA GLU A 54 0.02 -12.40 -4.89
C GLU A 54 0.42 -11.37 -3.83
N ILE A 55 0.28 -10.07 -4.10
CA ILE A 55 0.54 -9.03 -3.09
C ILE A 55 -0.38 -9.19 -1.88
N ARG A 56 -1.69 -9.36 -2.10
CA ARG A 56 -2.66 -9.52 -0.99
C ARG A 56 -2.36 -10.75 -0.16
N VAL A 57 -2.13 -11.89 -0.82
CA VAL A 57 -1.78 -13.16 -0.16
C VAL A 57 -0.46 -13.02 0.59
N GLY A 58 0.52 -12.33 0.01
CA GLY A 58 1.79 -12.01 0.67
C GLY A 58 1.60 -11.21 1.94
N CYS A 59 0.84 -10.11 1.90
CA CYS A 59 0.53 -9.32 3.10
C CYS A 59 -0.19 -10.16 4.16
N ALA A 60 -1.23 -10.91 3.77
CA ALA A 60 -1.97 -11.76 4.69
C ALA A 60 -1.08 -12.81 5.37
N ARG A 61 -0.22 -13.46 4.59
CA ARG A 61 0.67 -14.52 5.08
C ARG A 61 1.75 -13.99 6.01
N GLU A 62 2.38 -12.86 5.68
CA GLU A 62 3.53 -12.34 6.44
C GLU A 62 3.11 -11.46 7.62
N LEU A 63 1.99 -10.74 7.50
CA LEU A 63 1.60 -9.70 8.46
C LEU A 63 0.26 -9.97 9.16
N GLY A 64 -0.57 -10.88 8.64
CA GLY A 64 -1.92 -11.16 9.11
C GLY A 64 -3.01 -10.62 8.16
N ASP A 65 -4.18 -11.26 8.15
CA ASP A 65 -5.30 -10.94 7.26
C ASP A 65 -5.77 -9.49 7.43
N GLU A 66 -5.72 -8.94 8.65
CA GLU A 66 -6.12 -7.56 8.95
C GLU A 66 -5.17 -6.51 8.36
N LYS A 67 -3.96 -6.92 7.96
CA LYS A 67 -2.93 -6.09 7.33
C LYS A 67 -2.86 -6.29 5.83
N ALA A 68 -3.73 -7.13 5.25
CA ALA A 68 -3.88 -7.27 3.82
C ALA A 68 -4.77 -6.15 3.24
N PRO A 69 -4.31 -5.38 2.24
CA PRO A 69 -5.12 -4.33 1.65
C PRO A 69 -6.35 -4.91 0.93
N SER A 70 -7.54 -4.42 1.28
CA SER A 70 -8.78 -4.77 0.58
C SER A 70 -8.81 -4.21 -0.83
N LEU A 71 -8.19 -3.04 -1.03
CA LEU A 71 -8.06 -2.37 -2.32
C LEU A 71 -6.61 -1.99 -2.56
N ILE A 72 -6.12 -2.29 -3.76
CA ILE A 72 -4.79 -1.89 -4.22
C ILE A 72 -4.96 -1.04 -5.47
N LEU A 73 -4.49 0.20 -5.39
CA LEU A 73 -4.37 1.12 -6.51
C LEU A 73 -2.94 1.03 -7.03
N VAL A 74 -2.77 0.97 -8.35
CA VAL A 74 -1.45 0.89 -8.97
C VAL A 74 -1.27 2.03 -9.96
N MET A 75 -0.21 2.79 -9.77
CA MET A 75 0.28 3.78 -10.71
C MET A 75 1.61 3.31 -11.29
N ARG A 76 1.78 3.42 -12.60
CA ARG A 76 3.05 3.14 -13.27
C ARG A 76 3.84 4.43 -13.41
N GLU A 77 5.15 4.35 -13.22
CA GLU A 77 6.06 5.46 -13.48
C GLU A 77 5.88 6.00 -14.92
N GLU A 78 5.40 7.23 -15.01
CA GLU A 78 5.34 7.97 -16.28
C GLU A 78 6.74 8.48 -16.67
N PRO A 79 7.05 8.57 -17.98
CA PRO A 79 8.33 9.12 -18.41
C PRO A 79 8.39 10.59 -18.05
N ALA A 80 9.53 11.03 -17.52
CA ALA A 80 9.81 12.46 -17.37
C ALA A 80 9.60 13.13 -18.73
N ARG A 81 8.60 14.01 -18.82
CA ARG A 81 8.38 14.82 -20.02
C ARG A 81 9.60 15.73 -20.16
N ARG A 82 10.40 15.47 -21.19
CA ARG A 82 11.46 16.38 -21.64
C ARG A 82 10.86 17.49 -22.48
#